data_AF-A0A9N9DX76-F1
#
_entry.id   AF-A0A9N9DX76-F1
#
_cell.length_a   1.000
_cell.length_b   1.000
_cell.length_c   1.000
_cell.angle_alpha   90.00
_cell.angle_beta   90.00
_cell.angle_gamma   90.00
#
_symmetry.space_group_name_H-M   'P 1'
#
loop_
_entity.id
_entity.type
_entity.pdbx_description
1 polymer ?
#
loop_
_entity_poly.entity_id
_entity_poly.type
_entity_poly.pdbx_seq_one_letter_code
_entity_poly.pdbx_strand_id
1 'polypeptide(L)' 'NSPDLNPIENIWKVLKDNVQNYEAFPRSIDELKEGMLFPQCQEELKQYLSQWMVN' A
#
# COMPACT_ATOMS: atom_id res chain seq x y z
N ASN A 1 3.77 -10.69 -21.78
CA ASN A 1 4.98 -9.90 -21.44
C ASN A 1 4.63 -8.43 -21.31
N SER A 2 4.09 -8.03 -20.16
CA SER A 2 4.03 -6.62 -19.75
C SER A 2 5.05 -6.44 -18.62
N PRO A 3 6.22 -5.85 -18.90
CA PRO A 3 7.22 -5.54 -17.89
C PRO A 3 6.74 -4.45 -16.91
N ASP A 4 5.57 -3.87 -17.16
CA ASP A 4 4.86 -2.87 -16.35
C ASP A 4 3.99 -3.49 -15.23
N LEU A 5 3.89 -4.82 -15.17
CA LEU A 5 3.12 -5.57 -14.16
C LEU A 5 4.03 -6.13 -13.08
N ASN A 6 4.91 -5.33 -12.48
CA ASN A 6 5.48 -5.72 -11.20
C ASN A 6 4.45 -5.38 -10.10
N PRO A 7 3.71 -6.35 -9.55
CA PRO A 7 2.67 -6.08 -8.54
C PRO A 7 3.26 -5.35 -7.32
N ILE A 8 4.56 -5.53 -7.06
CA ILE A 8 5.30 -4.85 -6.01
C ILE A 8 5.36 -3.33 -6.24
N GLU A 9 5.55 -2.87 -7.48
CA GLU A 9 5.60 -1.42 -7.79
C GLU A 9 4.25 -0.74 -7.55
N ASN A 10 3.15 -1.43 -7.90
CA ASN A 10 1.80 -0.92 -7.69
C ASN A 10 1.44 -0.89 -6.19
N ILE A 11 1.83 -1.92 -5.44
CA ILE A 11 1.69 -1.95 -3.98
C ILE A 11 2.49 -0.80 -3.34
N TRP A 12 3.75 -0.60 -3.77
CA TRP A 12 4.57 0.51 -3.30
C TRP A 12 3.96 1.87 -3.60
N LYS A 13 3.32 2.03 -4.76
CA LYS A 13 2.62 3.27 -5.12
C LYS A 13 1.46 3.55 -4.15
N VAL A 14 0.58 2.58 -3.94
CA VAL A 14 -0.57 2.72 -3.00
C VAL A 14 -0.09 3.03 -1.58
N LEU A 15 0.96 2.35 -1.12
CA LEU A 15 1.53 2.61 0.20
C LEU A 15 2.11 4.04 0.32
N LYS A 16 2.84 4.50 -0.70
CA LYS A 16 3.40 5.87 -0.72
C LYS A 16 2.30 6.92 -0.74
N ASP A 17 1.31 6.76 -1.61
CA ASP A 17 0.20 7.71 -1.75
C ASP A 17 -0.58 7.79 -0.43
N ASN A 18 -0.81 6.66 0.23
CA ASN A 18 -1.47 6.64 1.53
C ASN A 18 -0.63 7.35 2.60
N VAL A 19 0.67 7.06 2.74
CA VAL A 19 1.55 7.73 3.73
C VAL A 19 1.70 9.24 3.47
N GLN A 20 1.70 9.68 2.21
CA GLN A 20 1.80 11.10 1.85
C GLN A 20 0.54 11.90 2.19
N ASN A 21 -0.63 11.25 2.24
CA ASN A 21 -1.89 11.88 2.61
C ASN A 21 -2.14 11.92 4.12
N TYR A 22 -1.17 11.55 4.96
CA TYR A 22 -1.30 11.66 6.41
C TYR A 22 -1.25 13.13 6.82
N GLU A 23 -2.19 13.54 7.65
CA GLU A 23 -2.22 14.89 8.23
C GLU A 23 -0.93 15.19 9.02
N ALA A 24 -0.29 14.16 9.58
CA ALA A 24 1.04 14.23 10.17
C ALA A 24 1.92 13.08 9.66
N PHE A 25 3.05 13.42 9.03
CA PHE A 25 4.01 12.41 8.58
C PHE A 25 4.63 11.69 9.79
N PRO A 26 4.73 10.34 9.78
CA PRO A 26 5.27 9.58 10.89
C PRO A 26 6.73 9.96 11.16
N ARG A 27 7.05 10.20 12.43
CA ARG A 27 8.38 10.63 12.90
C ARG A 27 9.27 9.46 13.29
N SER A 28 8.72 8.24 13.34
CA SER A 28 9.44 7.02 13.65
C SER A 28 8.97 5.85 12.77
N ILE A 29 9.80 4.80 12.71
CA ILE A 29 9.44 3.55 12.02
C ILE A 29 8.24 2.89 12.69
N ASP A 30 8.06 3.04 14.00
CA ASP A 30 6.92 2.45 14.70
C ASP A 30 5.62 3.23 14.45
N GLU A 31 5.66 4.56 14.40
CA GLU A 31 4.53 5.38 13.93
C GLU A 31 4.15 5.05 12.48
N LEU A 32 5.13 4.78 11.62
CA LEU A 32 4.88 4.34 10.25
C LEU A 32 4.19 2.97 10.23
N LYS A 33 4.67 2.00 11.02
CA LYS A 33 4.05 0.67 11.12
C LYS A 33 2.61 0.75 11.63
N GLU A 34 2.35 1.56 12.65
CA GLU A 34 1.01 1.77 13.19
C GLU A 34 0.08 2.40 12.14
N GLY A 35 0.57 3.36 11.36
CA GLY A 35 -0.15 3.89 10.22
C GLY A 35 -0.47 2.84 9.14
N MET A 36 0.49 1.98 8.82
CA MET A 36 0.27 0.91 7.84
C MET A 36 -0.76 -0.15 8.30
N LEU A 37 -1.13 -0.17 9.59
CA LEU A 37 -2.22 -0.99 10.14
C LEU A 37 -3.60 -0.34 9.96
N PHE A 38 -3.70 0.87 9.39
CA PHE A 38 -5.01 1.49 9.15
C PHE A 38 -5.85 0.58 8.24
N PRO A 39 -7.12 0.30 8.62
CA PRO A 39 -7.97 -0.66 7.92
C PRO A 39 -8.15 -0.35 6.43
N GLN A 40 -8.10 0.93 6.07
CA GLN A 40 -8.22 1.39 4.69
C GLN A 40 -7.06 0.93 3.81
N CYS A 41 -5.81 1.07 4.28
CA CYS A 41 -4.61 0.60 3.57
C CYS A 41 -4.59 -0.92 3.44
N GLN A 42 -5.10 -1.63 4.45
CA GLN A 42 -5.17 -3.10 4.43
C GLN A 42 -6.23 -3.61 3.44
N GLU A 43 -7.37 -2.94 3.31
CA GLU A 43 -8.46 -3.35 2.44
C GLU A 43 -8.14 -3.13 0.96
N GLU A 44 -7.54 -2.00 0.61
CA GLU A 44 -7.07 -1.73 -0.76
C GLU A 44 -6.03 -2.76 -1.22
N LEU A 45 -5.10 -3.11 -0.32
CA LEU A 45 -4.04 -4.07 -0.60
C LEU A 45 -4.61 -5.50 -0.74
N LYS A 46 -5.63 -5.87 0.05
CA LYS A 46 -6.37 -7.12 -0.09
C LYS A 46 -7.14 -7.20 -1.42
N GLN A 47 -7.84 -6.13 -1.80
CA GLN A 47 -8.59 -6.08 -3.06
C GLN A 47 -7.66 -6.23 -4.26
N TYR A 48 -6.53 -5.53 -4.25
CA TYR A 48 -5.53 -5.61 -5.30
C TYR A 48 -4.93 -7.03 -5.43
N LEU A 49 -4.49 -7.62 -4.31
CA LEU A 49 -3.95 -8.99 -4.31
C LEU A 49 -4.98 -10.02 -4.77
N SER A 50 -6.26 -9.83 -4.41
CA SER A 50 -7.35 -10.71 -4.84
C SER A 50 -7.60 -10.63 -6.35
N GLN A 51 -7.49 -9.46 -6.97
CA GLN A 51 -7.61 -9.32 -8.44
C GLN A 51 -6.43 -9.96 -9.18
N TRP A 52 -5.24 -9.99 -8.56
CA TRP A 52 -4.06 -10.60 -9.15
C TRP A 52 -4.07 -12.13 -9.07
N MET A 53 -4.51 -12.72 -7.95
CA MET A 53 -4.54 -14.18 -7.76
C MET A 53 -5.61 -14.91 -8.59
N VAL A 54 -6.54 -14.18 -9.22
CA VAL A 54 -7.64 -14.74 -10.04
C VAL A 54 -7.29 -14.73 -11.55
N ASN A 55 -6.14 -14.18 -11.94
CA ASN A 55 -5.63 -14.18 -13.32
C ASN A 55 -4.46 -15.16 -13.53
#